data_AF-Q4RAY3-F1
#
_entry.id   AF-Q4RAY3-F1
#
_cell.length_a   1.000
_cell.length_b   1.000
_cell.length_c   1.000
_cell.angle_alpha   90.00
_cell.angle_beta   90.00
_cell.angle_gamma   90.00
#
_symmetry.space_group_name_H-M   'P 1'
#
loop_
_entity.id
_entity.type
_entity.pdbx_description
1 polymer ?
#
loop_
_entity_poly.entity_id
_entity_poly.type
_entity_poly.pdbx_seq_one_letter_code
_entity_poly.pdbx_strand_id
1 'polypeptide(L)' 'RLQCDCQHNTCGVSCDQCCPGYNQLPWKPATTYSANECE' A
#
# COMPACT_ATOMS: atom_id res chain seq x y z
N ARG A 1 -7.66 10.91 15.80
CA ARG A 1 -6.41 10.67 15.02
C ARG A 1 -6.85 10.36 13.60
N LEU A 2 -6.33 11.07 12.59
CA LEU A 2 -6.64 10.78 11.19
C LEU A 2 -5.74 9.62 10.72
N GLN A 3 -6.34 8.65 10.04
CA GLN A 3 -5.68 7.48 9.47
C GLN A 3 -6.35 7.17 8.14
N CYS A 4 -5.56 6.83 7.13
CA CYS A 4 -6.07 6.39 5.84
C CYS A 4 -6.78 5.03 5.96
N ASP A 5 -7.89 4.88 5.26
CA ASP A 5 -8.50 3.57 5.03
C ASP A 5 -7.78 2.89 3.85
N CYS A 6 -6.70 2.20 4.17
CA CYS A 6 -5.76 1.71 3.16
C CYS A 6 -6.36 0.60 2.28
N GLN A 7 -6.00 0.64 1.01
CA GLN A 7 -6.38 -0.32 -0.03
C GLN A 7 -5.11 -0.87 -0.70
N HIS A 8 -5.25 -1.71 -1.73
CA HIS A 8 -4.11 -2.23 -2.52
C HIS A 8 -3.06 -2.97 -1.69
N ASN A 9 -3.49 -3.66 -0.63
CA ASN A 9 -2.64 -4.41 0.31
C ASN A 9 -1.56 -3.54 1.00
N THR A 10 -1.83 -2.25 1.15
CA THR A 10 -0.98 -1.32 1.91
C THR A 10 -1.51 -1.14 3.33
N CYS A 11 -0.58 -0.88 4.25
CA CYS A 11 -0.82 -0.71 5.67
C CYS A 11 -0.07 0.54 6.16
N GLY A 12 -0.34 0.99 7.39
CA GLY A 12 0.28 2.17 8.00
C GLY A 12 -0.71 3.32 8.22
N VAL A 13 -0.23 4.42 8.81
CA VAL A 13 -1.08 5.60 9.04
C VAL A 13 -1.44 6.27 7.72
N SER A 14 -0.54 6.19 6.75
CA SER A 14 -0.62 6.82 5.42
C SER A 14 -0.40 5.84 4.27
N CYS A 15 -0.58 4.54 4.50
CA CYS A 15 -0.45 3.51 3.46
C CYS A 15 0.96 3.43 2.82
N ASP A 16 1.99 3.69 3.63
CA ASP A 16 3.40 3.85 3.24
C ASP A 16 4.22 2.56 3.32
N GLN A 17 3.57 1.43 3.60
CA GLN A 17 4.19 0.11 3.66
C GLN A 17 3.20 -0.96 3.16
N CYS A 18 3.74 -2.09 2.69
CA CYS A 18 2.90 -3.24 2.39
C CYS A 18 2.42 -3.93 3.67
N CYS A 19 1.24 -4.53 3.60
CA CYS A 19 0.74 -5.35 4.69
C CYS A 19 1.55 -6.65 4.83
N PRO A 20 1.59 -7.26 6.03
CA PRO A 20 2.20 -8.57 6.22
C PRO A 20 1.60 -9.61 5.27
N GLY A 21 2.46 -10.37 4.58
CA GLY A 21 2.06 -11.36 3.58
C GLY A 21 2.06 -10.87 2.13
N TYR A 22 2.18 -9.54 1.92
CA TYR A 22 2.26 -8.91 0.59
C TYR A 22 3.62 -8.22 0.38
N ASN A 23 4.70 -8.99 0.41
CA ASN A 23 6.07 -8.49 0.31
C ASN A 23 6.85 -9.14 -0.85
N GLN A 24 6.13 -9.69 -1.83
CA GLN A 24 6.65 -10.37 -3.00
C GLN A 24 7.30 -9.33 -3.93
N LEU A 25 6.76 -8.11 -3.92
CA LEU A 25 7.31 -6.93 -4.58
C LEU A 25 7.54 -5.78 -3.58
N PRO A 26 8.54 -4.91 -3.80
CA PRO A 26 8.71 -3.71 -3.00
C PRO A 26 7.53 -2.75 -3.14
N TRP A 27 7.12 -2.13 -2.03
CA TRP A 27 6.10 -1.09 -2.01
C TRP A 27 6.40 0.02 -3.02
N LYS A 28 5.37 0.50 -3.71
CA LYS A 28 5.41 1.68 -4.58
C LYS A 28 4.11 2.45 -4.45
N PRO A 29 4.14 3.80 -4.54
CA PRO A 29 2.92 4.58 -4.53
C PRO A 29 2.09 4.32 -5.79
N ALA A 30 0.77 4.45 -5.68
CA ALA A 30 -0.11 4.43 -6.85
C ALA A 30 0.22 5.60 -7.80
N THR A 31 0.02 5.37 -9.08
CA THR A 31 0.11 6.40 -10.14
C THR A 31 -1.25 6.53 -10.82
N THR A 32 -1.40 7.49 -11.73
CA THR A 32 -2.62 7.63 -12.54
C THR A 32 -2.95 6.39 -13.38
N TYR A 33 -1.95 5.54 -13.66
CA TYR A 33 -2.09 4.41 -14.58
C TYR A 33 -1.97 3.04 -13.90
N SER A 34 -1.47 2.97 -12.68
CA SER A 34 -1.24 1.71 -11.95
C SER A 34 -1.47 1.91 -10.46
N ALA A 35 -2.24 1.00 -9.86
CA ALA A 35 -2.46 0.95 -8.42
C ALA A 35 -1.18 0.62 -7.64
N ASN A 36 -0.25 -0.12 -8.27
CA ASN A 36 0.95 -0.66 -7.64
C ASN A 36 0.62 -1.37 -6.32
N GLU A 37 -0.38 -2.25 -6.36
CA GLU A 37 -0.76 -3.06 -5.21
C GLU A 37 0.40 -3.93 -4.74
N CYS A 38 0.49 -4.08 -3.41
CA CYS A 38 1.44 -5.01 -2.84
C CYS A 38 0.97 -6.45 -3.12
N GLU A 39 1.91 -7.31 -3.48
CA GLU A 39 1.70 -8.72 -3.77
C GLU A 39 2.41 -9.60 -2.76
#